data_AF-A0A820UIT5-F1
#
_entry.id   AF-A0A820UIT5-F1
#
_cell.length_a   1.000
_cell.length_b   1.000
_cell.length_c   1.000
_cell.angle_alpha   90.00
_cell.angle_beta   90.00
_cell.angle_gamma   90.00
#
_symmetry.space_group_name_H-M   'P 1'
#
loop_
_entity.id
_entity.type
_entity.pdbx_description
1 polymer ?
#
loop_
_entity_poly.entity_id
_entity_poly.type
_entity_poly.pdbx_seq_one_letter_code
_entity_poly.pdbx_strand_id
1 'polypeptide(L)'
;FHLGGSPTLDFNDPLRLLYNDGVRFGSWGMSIYSISCSIYSYNIQALNDYFGIKRVYIGSQIIYAIGMLLMGCLRHRVGVIVFSAVAGILYSTLFTIPYLLISQYHTSNQFAQLNGSNTHGQIRGIGTDVAIVSSMVFLAQLCLSSTMGTLVHLAGSTVIVTIVASFLSICGAISATQVLYI
;
A
#
# COMPACT_ATOMS: atom_id res chain seq x y z
N PHE A 1 -10.26 -4.18 19.97
CA PHE A 1 -10.45 -2.74 20.10
C PHE A 1 -11.95 -2.52 19.89
N HIS A 2 -12.76 -2.49 20.96
CA HIS A 2 -14.23 -2.36 20.83
C HIS A 2 -14.60 -0.87 20.90
N LEU A 3 -14.65 -0.21 19.75
CA LEU A 3 -15.16 1.15 19.60
C LEU A 3 -16.68 1.07 19.39
N GLY A 4 -17.41 0.77 20.45
CA GLY A 4 -18.87 0.62 20.45
C GLY A 4 -19.59 1.87 20.96
N GLY A 5 -19.36 3.03 20.34
CA GLY A 5 -20.08 4.26 20.67
C GLY A 5 -21.07 4.63 19.57
N SER A 6 -22.30 4.96 19.95
CA SER A 6 -23.37 5.32 19.01
C SER A 6 -23.37 6.83 18.75
N PRO A 7 -23.43 7.28 17.48
CA PRO A 7 -23.40 8.70 17.12
C PRO A 7 -24.66 9.48 17.53
N THR A 8 -25.72 8.77 17.94
CA THR A 8 -27.06 9.29 18.25
C THR A 8 -27.28 9.69 19.71
N LEU A 9 -26.31 9.47 20.60
CA LEU A 9 -26.44 9.78 22.04
C LEU A 9 -26.22 11.27 22.35
N ASP A 10 -26.71 11.74 23.49
CA ASP A 10 -26.57 13.13 23.94
C ASP A 10 -25.10 13.57 24.05
N PHE A 11 -24.84 14.87 23.93
CA PHE A 11 -23.47 15.43 23.90
C PHE A 11 -22.62 15.11 25.13
N ASN A 12 -23.24 14.84 26.28
CA ASN A 12 -22.56 14.56 27.54
C ASN A 12 -22.47 13.05 27.86
N ASP A 13 -22.91 12.18 26.96
CA ASP A 13 -22.95 10.74 27.17
C ASP A 13 -21.54 10.12 26.96
N PRO A 14 -20.98 9.37 27.93
CA PRO A 14 -19.63 8.81 27.86
C PRO A 14 -19.39 7.92 26.63
N LEU A 15 -20.43 7.28 26.09
CA LEU A 15 -20.36 6.46 24.88
C LEU A 15 -20.07 7.28 23.61
N ARG A 16 -20.57 8.53 23.54
CA ARG A 16 -20.31 9.44 22.42
C ARG A 16 -18.91 10.05 22.49
N LEU A 17 -18.42 10.32 23.70
CA LEU A 17 -17.03 10.78 23.91
C LEU A 17 -16.03 9.73 23.42
N LEU A 18 -16.23 8.47 23.77
CA LEU A 18 -15.39 7.34 23.34
C LEU A 18 -15.39 7.17 21.81
N TYR A 19 -16.55 7.37 21.16
CA TYR A 19 -16.65 7.39 19.70
C TYR A 19 -15.84 8.53 19.08
N ASN A 20 -16.01 9.76 19.58
CA ASN A 20 -15.31 10.94 19.05
C ASN A 20 -13.79 10.81 19.21
N ASP A 21 -13.31 10.31 20.36
CA ASP A 21 -11.89 10.04 20.56
C ASP A 21 -11.36 8.98 19.58
N GLY A 22 -12.14 7.95 19.28
CA GLY A 22 -11.82 6.95 18.26
C GLY A 22 -11.73 7.55 16.85
N VAL A 23 -12.71 8.37 16.46
CA VAL A 23 -12.73 9.05 15.15
C VAL A 23 -11.55 10.00 15.02
N ARG A 24 -11.26 10.80 16.05
CA ARG A 24 -10.10 11.70 16.07
C ARG A 24 -8.79 10.93 15.92
N PHE A 25 -8.64 9.83 16.66
CA PHE A 25 -7.48 8.97 16.55
C PHE A 25 -7.31 8.39 15.14
N GLY A 26 -8.40 7.93 14.52
CA GLY A 26 -8.40 7.48 13.12
C GLY A 26 -7.99 8.58 12.14
N SER A 27 -8.52 9.79 12.32
CA SER A 27 -8.18 10.97 11.49
C SER A 27 -6.70 11.34 11.58
N TRP A 28 -6.11 11.31 12.79
CA TRP A 28 -4.68 11.51 12.99
C TRP A 28 -3.85 10.44 12.26
N GLY A 29 -4.26 9.18 12.35
CA GLY A 29 -3.62 8.07 11.63
C GLY A 29 -3.62 8.27 10.12
N MET A 30 -4.75 8.68 9.54
CA MET A 30 -4.89 8.93 8.10
C MET A 30 -4.15 10.20 7.63
N SER A 31 -4.09 11.22 8.48
CA SER A 31 -3.33 12.44 8.20
C SER A 31 -1.82 12.12 8.10
N ILE A 32 -1.30 11.34 9.05
CA ILE A 32 0.10 10.89 9.04
C ILE A 32 0.40 9.98 7.85
N TYR A 33 -0.52 9.07 7.52
CA TYR A 33 -0.42 8.25 6.31
C TYR A 33 -0.22 9.12 5.05
N SER A 34 -1.02 10.18 4.89
CA SER A 34 -0.92 11.09 3.75
C SER A 34 0.39 11.90 3.76
N ILE A 35 0.80 12.41 4.92
CA ILE A 35 2.07 13.14 5.08
C ILE A 35 3.26 12.24 4.74
N SER A 36 3.28 11.00 5.25
CA SER A 36 4.34 10.03 4.95
C SER A 36 4.35 9.65 3.46
N CYS A 37 3.19 9.45 2.85
CA CYS A 37 3.08 9.21 1.41
C CYS A 37 3.67 10.37 0.59
N SER A 38 3.38 11.62 0.97
CA SER A 38 3.88 12.82 0.28
C SER A 38 5.40 12.98 0.40
N ILE A 39 5.93 12.92 1.63
CA ILE A 39 7.37 13.04 1.89
C ILE A 39 8.14 11.92 1.19
N TYR A 40 7.63 10.69 1.27
CA TYR A 40 8.28 9.56 0.64
C TYR A 40 8.23 9.65 -0.89
N SER A 41 7.08 10.03 -1.48
CA SER A 41 6.95 10.22 -2.92
C SER A 41 7.87 11.32 -3.48
N TYR A 42 8.26 12.30 -2.66
CA TYR A 42 9.26 13.28 -3.06
C TYR A 42 10.68 12.67 -3.12
N ASN A 43 11.03 11.80 -2.17
CA ASN A 43 12.37 11.24 -2.01
C ASN A 43 12.58 9.87 -2.71
N ILE A 44 11.52 9.19 -3.13
CA ILE A 44 11.55 7.84 -3.70
C ILE A 44 12.44 7.73 -4.94
N GLN A 45 12.49 8.75 -5.80
CA GLN A 45 13.32 8.75 -7.00
C GLN A 45 14.81 8.73 -6.63
N ALA A 46 15.24 9.64 -5.74
CA ALA A 46 16.62 9.67 -5.23
C ALA A 46 16.98 8.38 -4.47
N LEU A 47 16.03 7.82 -3.71
CA LEU A 47 16.25 6.57 -2.98
C LEU A 47 16.40 5.38 -3.94
N ASN A 48 15.63 5.35 -5.02
CA ASN A 48 15.71 4.32 -6.06
C ASN A 48 17.02 4.41 -6.85
N ASP A 49 17.50 5.62 -7.14
CA ASP A 49 18.79 5.81 -7.84
C ASP A 49 19.97 5.36 -6.97
N TYR A 50 19.90 5.58 -5.65
CA TYR A 50 20.98 5.21 -4.73
C TYR A 50 20.97 3.73 -4.31
N PHE A 51 19.81 3.17 -3.96
CA PHE A 51 19.68 1.80 -3.44
C PHE A 51 19.23 0.77 -4.50
N GLY A 52 18.72 1.23 -5.64
CA GLY A 52 18.10 0.39 -6.66
C GLY A 52 16.64 0.09 -6.36
N ILE A 53 15.80 0.15 -7.40
CA ILE A 53 14.35 -0.05 -7.35
C ILE A 53 13.96 -1.37 -6.65
N LYS A 54 14.73 -2.44 -6.87
CA LYS A 54 14.50 -3.76 -6.27
C LYS A 54 14.54 -3.75 -4.74
N ARG A 55 15.61 -3.17 -4.19
CA ARG A 55 15.84 -3.16 -2.74
C ARG A 55 14.81 -2.29 -2.03
N VAL A 56 14.43 -1.18 -2.64
CA VAL A 56 13.42 -0.27 -2.10
C VAL A 56 12.04 -0.92 -2.07
N TYR A 57 11.64 -1.63 -3.14
CA TYR A 57 10.36 -2.36 -3.17
C TYR A 57 10.30 -3.47 -2.13
N ILE A 58 11.31 -4.36 -2.08
CA ILE A 58 11.33 -5.50 -1.16
C ILE A 58 11.45 -5.01 0.28
N GLY A 59 12.27 -3.98 0.52
CA GLY A 59 12.45 -3.36 1.82
C GLY A 59 11.15 -2.80 2.38
N SER A 60 10.39 -2.04 1.60
CA SER A 60 9.11 -1.48 2.08
C SER A 60 8.07 -2.55 2.39
N GLN A 61 8.00 -3.63 1.60
CA GLN A 61 7.15 -4.79 1.89
C GLN A 61 7.55 -5.49 3.20
N ILE A 62 8.84 -5.78 3.40
CA ILE A 62 9.31 -6.42 4.64
C ILE A 62 9.02 -5.54 5.86
N ILE A 63 9.31 -4.23 5.77
CA ILE A 63 9.04 -3.27 6.85
C ILE A 63 7.54 -3.23 7.16
N TYR A 64 6.68 -3.25 6.14
CA TYR A 64 5.23 -3.30 6.33
C TYR A 64 4.77 -4.61 6.98
N ALA A 65 5.25 -5.77 6.53
CA ALA A 65 4.90 -7.07 7.12
C ALA A 65 5.29 -7.14 8.61
N ILE A 66 6.51 -6.67 8.95
CA ILE A 66 6.98 -6.56 10.34
C ILE A 66 6.09 -5.59 11.11
N GLY A 67 5.74 -4.45 10.52
CA GLY A 67 4.87 -3.46 11.14
C GLY A 67 3.48 -4.02 11.49
N MET A 68 2.86 -4.74 10.56
CA MET A 68 1.56 -5.36 10.78
C MET A 68 1.64 -6.49 11.83
N LEU A 69 2.72 -7.26 11.86
CA LEU A 69 2.95 -8.26 12.92
C LEU A 69 3.11 -7.64 14.30
N LEU A 70 3.93 -6.57 14.41
CA LEU A 70 4.07 -5.84 15.67
C LEU A 70 2.74 -5.20 16.09
N MET A 71 1.93 -4.69 15.16
CA MET A 71 0.60 -4.14 15.48
C MET A 71 -0.34 -5.20 16.06
N GLY A 72 -0.28 -6.43 15.56
CA GLY A 72 -1.04 -7.56 16.09
C GLY A 72 -0.60 -7.95 17.49
N CYS A 73 0.72 -7.94 17.75
CA CYS A 73 1.29 -8.35 19.05
C CYS A 73 1.21 -7.24 20.11
N LEU A 74 1.54 -6.00 19.74
CA LEU A 74 1.61 -4.84 20.61
C LEU A 74 0.33 -4.01 20.42
N ARG A 75 -0.67 -4.25 21.28
CA ARG A 75 -1.92 -3.46 21.36
C ARG A 75 -1.70 -2.05 21.94
N HIS A 76 -0.68 -1.34 21.45
CA HIS A 76 -0.29 -0.02 21.93
C HIS A 76 -0.79 1.09 20.99
N ARG A 77 -1.37 2.16 21.57
CA ARG A 77 -1.96 3.27 20.80
C ARG A 77 -0.96 3.96 19.87
N VAL A 78 0.28 4.14 20.33
CA VAL A 78 1.34 4.78 19.50
C VAL A 78 1.75 3.90 18.33
N GLY A 79 1.66 2.57 18.47
CA GLY A 79 2.03 1.64 17.41
C GLY A 79 1.23 1.89 16.14
N VAL A 80 -0.10 2.02 16.26
CA VAL A 80 -1.00 2.23 15.12
C VAL A 80 -0.65 3.49 14.32
N ILE A 81 -0.19 4.55 14.98
CA ILE A 81 0.22 5.80 14.32
C ILE A 81 1.52 5.61 13.53
N VAL A 82 2.50 4.89 14.09
CA VAL A 82 3.75 4.59 13.39
C VAL A 82 3.48 3.66 12.21
N PHE A 83 2.58 2.68 12.37
CA PHE A 83 2.21 1.76 11.30
C PHE A 83 1.45 2.45 10.16
N SER A 84 0.65 3.49 10.43
CA SER A 84 0.01 4.26 9.37
C SER A 84 1.03 5.03 8.50
N ALA A 85 2.13 5.50 9.09
CA ALA A 85 3.24 6.08 8.32
C ALA A 85 3.89 5.04 7.38
N VAL A 86 4.16 3.84 7.89
CA VAL A 86 4.74 2.74 7.09
C VAL A 86 3.79 2.31 5.95
N ALA A 87 2.48 2.26 6.21
CA ALA A 87 1.49 1.98 5.18
C ALA A 87 1.50 3.03 4.06
N GLY A 88 1.70 4.31 4.39
CA GLY A 88 1.81 5.40 3.41
C GLY A 88 3.05 5.25 2.52
N ILE A 89 4.19 4.86 3.10
CA ILE A 89 5.43 4.56 2.38
C ILE A 89 5.20 3.41 1.40
N LEU A 90 4.61 2.31 1.86
CA LEU A 90 4.32 1.15 1.01
C LEU A 90 3.39 1.53 -0.15
N TYR A 91 2.32 2.28 0.13
CA TYR A 91 1.37 2.72 -0.89
C TYR A 91 2.05 3.58 -1.96
N SER A 92 2.82 4.59 -1.55
CA SER A 92 3.58 5.41 -2.49
C SER A 92 4.55 4.56 -3.32
N THR A 93 5.27 3.63 -2.69
CA THR A 93 6.19 2.70 -3.38
C THR A 93 5.46 1.89 -4.46
N LEU A 94 4.31 1.32 -4.13
CA LEU A 94 3.50 0.50 -5.03
C LEU A 94 2.99 1.27 -6.24
N PHE A 95 2.70 2.57 -6.09
CA PHE A 95 2.33 3.41 -7.22
C PHE A 95 3.56 3.85 -8.03
N THR A 96 4.66 4.24 -7.40
CA THR A 96 5.82 4.79 -8.12
C THR A 96 6.62 3.73 -8.89
N ILE A 97 6.90 2.59 -8.27
CA ILE A 97 7.79 1.57 -8.86
C ILE A 97 7.32 0.99 -10.20
N PRO A 98 6.04 0.61 -10.42
CA PRO A 98 5.62 0.11 -11.72
C PRO A 98 5.75 1.17 -12.83
N TYR A 99 5.51 2.45 -12.53
CA TYR A 99 5.72 3.52 -13.50
C TYR A 99 7.19 3.73 -13.84
N LEU A 100 8.09 3.64 -12.86
CA LEU A 100 9.54 3.66 -13.10
C LEU A 100 9.97 2.49 -13.99
N LEU A 101 9.50 1.27 -13.72
CA LEU A 101 9.81 0.12 -14.58
C LEU A 101 9.29 0.32 -16.00
N ILE A 102 8.04 0.76 -16.17
CA ILE A 102 7.46 1.05 -17.50
C ILE A 102 8.34 2.06 -18.24
N SER A 103 8.77 3.14 -17.57
CA SER A 103 9.66 4.13 -18.21
C SER A 103 11.01 3.52 -18.65
N GLN A 104 11.64 2.69 -17.80
CA GLN A 104 12.90 2.03 -18.14
C GLN A 104 12.75 1.02 -19.28
N TYR A 105 11.64 0.28 -19.32
CA TYR A 105 11.31 -0.65 -20.41
C TYR A 105 11.12 0.08 -21.75
N HIS A 106 10.47 1.25 -21.75
CA HIS A 106 10.27 2.04 -22.95
C HIS A 106 11.56 2.74 -23.42
N THR A 107 12.37 3.31 -22.52
CA THR A 107 13.65 3.95 -22.86
C THR A 107 14.69 2.95 -23.38
N SER A 108 14.67 1.71 -22.90
CA SER A 108 15.65 0.67 -23.28
C SER A 108 15.38 0.04 -24.66
N ASN A 109 14.35 0.46 -25.40
CA ASN A 109 14.06 0.04 -26.79
C ASN A 109 14.07 -1.49 -27.04
N GLN A 110 13.81 -2.33 -26.03
CA GLN A 110 13.75 -3.79 -26.24
C GLN A 110 12.55 -4.24 -27.10
N PHE A 111 11.60 -3.36 -27.39
CA PHE A 111 10.57 -3.61 -28.41
C PHE A 111 11.06 -3.44 -29.85
N ALA A 112 12.16 -2.70 -30.08
CA ALA A 112 12.68 -2.44 -31.42
C ALA A 112 13.80 -3.41 -31.84
N GLN A 113 14.59 -3.96 -30.91
CA GLN A 113 15.72 -4.82 -31.26
C GLN A 113 15.39 -6.31 -31.49
N LEU A 114 14.26 -6.82 -30.98
CA LEU A 114 13.88 -8.23 -31.19
C LEU A 114 13.14 -8.48 -32.51
N ASN A 115 12.59 -7.43 -33.14
CA ASN A 115 11.88 -7.55 -34.41
C ASN A 115 12.64 -6.81 -35.52
N GLY A 116 13.64 -7.48 -36.08
CA GLY A 116 14.24 -7.12 -37.36
C GLY A 116 13.29 -7.31 -38.56
N SER A 117 11.98 -7.10 -38.38
CA SER A 117 11.00 -7.27 -39.45
C SER A 117 9.89 -6.23 -39.34
N ASN A 118 9.67 -5.57 -40.48
CA ASN A 118 8.60 -4.64 -40.76
C ASN A 118 7.24 -5.21 -40.35
N THR A 119 6.74 -4.84 -39.17
CA THR A 119 5.33 -5.01 -38.85
C THR A 119 4.85 -3.75 -38.15
N HIS A 120 3.86 -3.11 -38.78
CA HIS A 120 2.93 -2.15 -38.20
C HIS A 120 2.17 -2.79 -37.02
N GLY A 121 2.87 -3.13 -35.94
CA GLY A 121 2.31 -3.62 -34.69
C GLY A 121 2.21 -2.44 -33.73
N GLN A 122 0.99 -2.12 -33.29
CA GLN A 122 0.66 -1.01 -32.40
C GLN A 122 1.80 -0.65 -31.44
N ILE A 123 2.28 0.58 -31.56
CA ILE A 123 3.11 1.22 -30.55
C ILE A 123 2.23 1.27 -29.29
N ARG A 124 2.36 0.27 -28.40
CA ARG A 124 1.72 0.29 -27.07
C ARG A 124 2.19 1.56 -26.40
N GLY A 125 1.27 2.50 -26.23
CA GLY A 125 1.60 3.81 -25.68
C GLY A 125 1.98 3.66 -24.21
N ILE A 126 2.96 4.44 -23.77
CA ILE A 126 3.28 4.60 -22.35
C ILE A 126 2.01 4.86 -21.51
N GLY A 127 1.05 5.60 -22.08
CA GLY A 127 -0.24 5.89 -21.46
C GLY A 127 -1.14 4.67 -21.29
N THR A 128 -1.12 3.72 -22.23
CA THR A 128 -1.89 2.47 -22.11
C THR A 128 -1.32 1.55 -21.03
N ASP A 129 0.00 1.40 -20.94
CA ASP A 129 0.62 0.58 -19.87
C ASP A 129 0.40 1.22 -18.49
N VAL A 130 0.51 2.56 -18.38
CA VAL A 130 0.20 3.32 -17.16
C VAL A 130 -1.28 3.17 -16.76
N ALA A 131 -2.21 3.27 -17.71
CA ALA A 131 -3.64 3.11 -17.45
C ALA A 131 -3.99 1.70 -16.96
N ILE A 132 -3.35 0.67 -17.55
CA ILE A 132 -3.51 -0.71 -17.12
C ILE A 132 -3.03 -0.87 -15.67
N VAL A 133 -1.83 -0.38 -15.34
CA VAL A 133 -1.31 -0.44 -13.95
C VAL A 133 -2.26 0.24 -12.97
N SER A 134 -2.73 1.44 -13.29
CA SER A 134 -3.70 2.16 -12.44
C SER A 134 -4.98 1.33 -12.25
N SER A 135 -5.53 0.77 -13.32
CA SER A 135 -6.75 -0.05 -13.25
C SER A 135 -6.57 -1.30 -12.38
N MET A 136 -5.41 -1.94 -12.42
CA MET A 136 -5.09 -3.11 -11.59
C MET A 136 -5.04 -2.74 -10.10
N VAL A 137 -4.46 -1.59 -9.76
CA VAL A 137 -4.39 -1.14 -8.36
C VAL A 137 -5.77 -0.77 -7.83
N PHE A 138 -6.59 -0.07 -8.62
CA PHE A 138 -7.97 0.23 -8.23
C PHE A 138 -8.82 -1.03 -8.04
N LEU A 139 -8.71 -2.01 -8.94
CA LEU A 139 -9.38 -3.31 -8.79
C LEU A 139 -8.96 -4.03 -7.51
N ALA A 140 -7.65 -4.07 -7.21
CA ALA A 140 -7.14 -4.66 -5.99
C ALA A 140 -7.70 -3.97 -4.73
N GLN A 141 -7.77 -2.63 -4.73
CA GLN A 141 -8.34 -1.87 -3.63
C GLN A 141 -9.84 -2.14 -3.42
N LEU A 142 -10.62 -2.27 -4.50
CA LEU A 142 -12.04 -2.62 -4.42
C LEU A 142 -12.24 -4.02 -3.84
N CYS A 143 -11.48 -5.00 -4.32
CA CYS A 143 -11.53 -6.38 -3.80
C CYS A 143 -11.13 -6.43 -2.31
N LEU A 144 -10.06 -5.73 -1.92
CA LEU A 144 -9.64 -5.65 -0.52
C LEU A 144 -10.73 -4.99 0.34
N SER A 145 -11.28 -3.85 -0.08
CA SER A 145 -12.33 -3.14 0.65
C SER A 145 -13.59 -4.00 0.86
N SER A 146 -14.02 -4.73 -0.18
CA SER A 146 -15.19 -5.62 -0.12
C SER A 146 -14.97 -6.81 0.82
N THR A 147 -13.78 -7.42 0.81
CA THR A 147 -13.48 -8.60 1.62
C THR A 147 -13.17 -8.28 3.07
N MET A 148 -12.59 -7.12 3.36
CA MET A 148 -12.11 -6.77 4.70
C MET A 148 -13.21 -6.67 5.74
N GLY A 149 -14.34 -6.04 5.38
CA GLY A 149 -15.48 -5.89 6.29
C GLY A 149 -16.05 -7.25 6.70
N THR A 150 -16.22 -8.14 5.72
CA THR A 150 -16.72 -9.50 5.93
C THR A 150 -15.76 -10.34 6.78
N LEU A 151 -14.44 -10.24 6.52
CA LEU A 151 -13.42 -10.94 7.29
C LEU A 151 -13.38 -10.53 8.76
N VAL A 152 -13.50 -9.23 9.05
CA VAL A 152 -13.55 -8.74 10.43
C VAL A 152 -14.83 -9.19 11.13
N HIS A 153 -15.96 -9.19 10.43
CA HIS A 153 -17.23 -9.63 11.01
C HIS A 153 -17.23 -11.12 11.36
N LEU A 154 -16.76 -11.98 10.45
CA LEU A 154 -16.75 -13.43 10.63
C LEU A 154 -15.87 -13.86 11.81
N ALA A 155 -14.77 -13.15 12.05
CA ALA A 155 -13.81 -13.57 13.04
C ALA A 155 -13.83 -12.76 14.34
N GLY A 156 -14.68 -11.74 14.43
CA GLY A 156 -14.92 -10.96 15.65
C GLY A 156 -13.72 -10.16 16.15
N SER A 157 -12.65 -10.02 15.36
CA SER A 157 -11.41 -9.33 15.77
C SER A 157 -10.72 -8.63 14.62
N THR A 158 -10.24 -7.41 14.90
CA THR A 158 -9.45 -6.61 13.96
C THR A 158 -8.02 -7.14 13.75
N VAL A 159 -7.60 -8.13 14.54
CA VAL A 159 -6.26 -8.76 14.40
C VAL A 159 -6.13 -9.54 13.09
N ILE A 160 -7.24 -10.02 12.54
CA ILE A 160 -7.19 -10.72 11.25
C ILE A 160 -6.79 -9.80 10.11
N VAL A 161 -7.08 -8.50 10.24
CA VAL A 161 -6.59 -7.49 9.30
C VAL A 161 -5.07 -7.49 9.23
N THR A 162 -4.42 -7.52 10.39
CA THR A 162 -2.96 -7.46 10.45
C THR A 162 -2.32 -8.76 9.96
N ILE A 163 -2.95 -9.91 10.22
CA ILE A 163 -2.47 -11.22 9.73
C ILE A 163 -2.56 -11.28 8.20
N VAL A 164 -3.73 -10.98 7.62
CA VAL A 164 -3.94 -11.01 6.16
C VAL A 164 -3.01 -10.03 5.46
N ALA A 165 -2.85 -8.81 5.99
CA ALA A 165 -1.93 -7.82 5.44
C ALA A 165 -0.47 -8.28 5.48
N SER A 166 -0.03 -8.89 6.58
CA SER A 166 1.33 -9.43 6.70
C SER A 166 1.59 -10.56 5.70
N PHE A 167 0.65 -11.49 5.55
CA PHE A 167 0.75 -12.59 4.59
C PHE A 167 0.82 -12.06 3.16
N LEU A 168 -0.08 -11.15 2.79
CA LEU A 168 -0.14 -10.57 1.45
C LEU A 168 1.14 -9.77 1.12
N SER A 169 1.70 -9.06 2.11
CA SER A 169 2.94 -8.32 1.95
C SER A 169 4.17 -9.23 1.79
N ILE A 170 4.24 -10.34 2.53
CA ILE A 170 5.29 -11.35 2.35
C ILE A 170 5.19 -11.97 0.95
N CYS A 171 3.99 -12.34 0.51
CA CYS A 171 3.77 -12.79 -0.86
C CYS A 171 4.20 -11.74 -1.89
N GLY A 172 3.89 -10.46 -1.67
CA GLY A 172 4.34 -9.35 -2.50
C GLY A 172 5.86 -9.23 -2.56
N ALA A 173 6.55 -9.38 -1.44
CA ALA A 173 8.01 -9.37 -1.36
C ALA A 173 8.65 -10.54 -2.14
N ILE A 174 8.08 -11.74 -1.99
CA ILE A 174 8.55 -12.94 -2.71
C ILE A 174 8.33 -12.77 -4.23
N SER A 175 7.13 -12.36 -4.64
CA SER A 175 6.80 -12.12 -6.05
C SER A 175 7.71 -11.06 -6.67
N ALA A 176 8.00 -9.96 -5.96
CA ALA A 176 8.91 -8.94 -6.45
C ALA A 176 10.35 -9.41 -6.58
N THR A 177 10.78 -10.37 -5.77
CA THR A 177 12.10 -10.98 -5.92
C THR A 177 12.22 -11.74 -7.24
N GLN A 178 11.14 -12.37 -7.70
CA GLN A 178 11.09 -13.13 -8.95
C GLN A 178 10.83 -12.27 -10.19
N VAL A 179 9.99 -11.24 -10.09
CA VAL A 179 9.58 -10.40 -11.23
C VAL A 179 10.59 -9.30 -11.54
N LEU A 180 11.28 -8.74 -10.53
CA LEU A 180 12.36 -7.77 -10.72
C LEU A 180 13.71 -8.49 -10.97
N TYR A 181 13.78 -9.21 -12.08
CA TYR A 181 15.03 -9.70 -12.68
C TYR A 181 15.18 -9.04 -14.05
N ILE A 182 15.82 -7.88 -14.05
CA ILE A 182 16.49 -7.24 -15.18
C ILE A 182 17.74 -6.57 -14.64
#